data_AF-A0A970B0X7-F1
#
_entry.id   AF-A0A970B0X7-F1
#
_cell.length_a   1.000
_cell.length_b   1.000
_cell.length_c   1.000
_cell.angle_alpha   90.00
_cell.angle_beta   90.00
_cell.angle_gamma   90.00
#
_symmetry.space_group_name_H-M   'P 1'
#
loop_
_entity.id
_entity.type
_entity.pdbx_description
1 polymer ?
#
loop_
_entity_poly.entity_id
_entity_poly.type
_entity_poly.pdbx_seq_one_letter_code
_entity_poly.pdbx_strand_id
1 'polypeptide(L)'
;MTMMQDLHANRSMHLQNGSSTLIVTGMHRSGTSLTASFLQTLGVNVGDRLYEADRANQKGYFEDVDFLEFQRHVLQASCNSDDPGWPDWGWTESEQLNKQNFANYQQKAEALIATRINSEAIWGWKDPRTTLMLDFWHDLLPEARYVLVYRFPWDVADSILRLNEPIFTKYPNYALRTWHFYNQQLLDFYVRHRDRCILVSINVSRNTSRLLELMRDRLSLSLQDDRSKDAITNLYDANLFGSLDWQHPLVQLMPKIAPECLSLLEELDRVADLPSHFHQTAEGESILTSVLRLQQQILTSKLQQQSLHGTPTSNKDCNSDTPMEITSQDLTDNPVVTLSTELQALLAERPKLHKDRNGDLVSYQASEEVLGFIDRHVTENSRTLETGAGISTILFALKGSEHICIVPGQGQIDRIQHYCQDRRISSDKIDFQLKNSEVILPILNAQDLDLILIDGCHGFPIPFIDWFYATSHLKKDGILIVDDTQIWTGAVLKEYLLSEPEWELVQDIAPRASIFRKLQAKIRTKEWDEQPYVQLADSVFQTRSKLENQLADWETGAQLAQENAAMSLELDCLRGEIVAMKTSKFWKLREAWFSLKRLVKLEK
;
A
#
# COMPACT_ATOMS: atom_id res chain seq x y z
N MET A 1 3.55 -53.15 -30.68
CA MET A 1 4.87 -52.52 -30.93
C MET A 1 4.81 -51.49 -32.05
N THR A 2 3.88 -51.62 -33.01
CA THR A 2 3.68 -50.70 -34.16
C THR A 2 2.97 -49.38 -33.79
N MET A 3 1.96 -49.38 -32.89
CA MET A 3 1.25 -48.14 -32.50
C MET A 3 2.10 -47.09 -31.76
N MET A 4 3.14 -47.49 -31.01
CA MET A 4 4.04 -46.55 -30.32
C MET A 4 5.10 -45.95 -31.27
N GLN A 5 5.45 -46.65 -32.35
CA GLN A 5 6.36 -46.12 -33.36
C GLN A 5 5.66 -45.10 -34.27
N ASP A 6 4.37 -45.30 -34.56
CA ASP A 6 3.58 -44.36 -35.37
C ASP A 6 3.32 -43.03 -34.63
N LEU A 7 3.18 -43.04 -33.30
CA LEU A 7 3.09 -41.82 -32.47
C LEU A 7 4.41 -41.02 -32.44
N HIS A 8 5.56 -41.70 -32.43
CA HIS A 8 6.86 -41.04 -32.51
C HIS A 8 7.18 -40.52 -33.92
N ALA A 9 6.78 -41.24 -34.98
CA ALA A 9 6.97 -40.80 -36.37
C ALA A 9 6.06 -39.62 -36.76
N ASN A 10 4.81 -39.59 -36.27
CA ASN A 10 3.91 -38.43 -36.44
C ASN A 10 4.36 -37.21 -35.62
N ARG A 11 5.04 -37.42 -34.48
CA ARG A 11 5.68 -36.32 -33.72
C ARG A 11 6.73 -35.59 -34.56
N SER A 12 7.53 -36.30 -35.34
CA SER A 12 8.60 -35.71 -36.15
C SER A 12 8.12 -35.04 -37.43
N MET A 13 6.98 -35.47 -38.00
CA MET A 13 6.42 -34.87 -39.24
C MET A 13 5.53 -33.64 -38.99
N HIS A 14 4.82 -33.54 -37.86
CA HIS A 14 4.00 -32.36 -37.55
C HIS A 14 4.79 -31.14 -37.03
N LEU A 15 6.05 -31.32 -36.65
CA LEU A 15 6.92 -30.24 -36.16
C LEU A 15 7.48 -29.33 -37.27
N GLN A 16 7.28 -29.64 -38.56
CA GLN A 16 7.86 -28.86 -39.67
C GLN A 16 6.96 -27.78 -40.28
N ASN A 17 5.70 -27.64 -39.85
CA ASN A 17 4.82 -26.50 -40.20
C ASN A 17 4.17 -25.93 -38.92
N GLY A 18 5.02 -25.67 -37.92
CA GLY A 18 4.65 -25.62 -36.50
C GLY A 18 3.78 -24.44 -36.08
N SER A 19 2.66 -24.74 -35.43
CA SER A 19 1.98 -23.80 -34.56
C SER A 19 2.85 -23.52 -33.32
N SER A 20 3.34 -22.29 -33.23
CA SER A 20 4.11 -21.83 -32.07
C SER A 20 3.19 -21.74 -30.84
N THR A 21 3.59 -22.38 -29.74
CA THR A 21 2.89 -22.25 -28.45
C THR A 21 3.49 -21.10 -27.64
N LEU A 22 2.69 -20.13 -27.20
CA LEU A 22 3.14 -18.99 -26.39
C LEU A 22 2.43 -18.94 -25.04
N ILE A 23 3.18 -19.16 -23.96
CA ILE A 23 2.67 -19.21 -22.59
C ILE A 23 3.02 -17.90 -21.89
N VAL A 24 2.03 -17.28 -21.24
CA VAL A 24 2.22 -16.07 -20.43
C VAL A 24 2.05 -16.42 -18.97
N THR A 25 3.04 -16.10 -18.14
CA THR A 25 2.91 -16.35 -16.71
C THR A 25 3.76 -15.39 -15.88
N GLY A 26 3.64 -15.50 -14.57
CA GLY A 26 4.13 -14.55 -13.58
C GLY A 26 3.37 -14.69 -12.27
N MET A 27 3.88 -14.08 -11.21
CA MET A 27 3.13 -14.01 -9.95
C MET A 27 1.76 -13.35 -10.14
N HIS A 28 0.75 -13.80 -9.40
CA HIS A 28 -0.56 -13.16 -9.36
C HIS A 28 -0.42 -11.64 -9.16
N ARG A 29 -1.29 -10.86 -9.83
CA ARG A 29 -1.28 -9.39 -9.76
C ARG A 29 -0.01 -8.70 -10.31
N SER A 30 0.86 -9.41 -11.03
CA SER A 30 2.05 -8.86 -11.70
C SER A 30 1.78 -8.34 -13.12
N GLY A 31 0.52 -8.22 -13.54
CA GLY A 31 0.16 -7.69 -14.86
C GLY A 31 0.12 -8.70 -16.01
N THR A 32 0.12 -10.00 -15.70
CA THR A 32 -0.01 -11.07 -16.72
C THR A 32 -1.26 -10.94 -17.60
N SER A 33 -2.39 -10.44 -17.06
CA SER A 33 -3.62 -10.18 -17.85
C SER A 33 -3.43 -9.07 -18.88
N LEU A 34 -2.67 -8.01 -18.57
CA LEU A 34 -2.38 -6.94 -19.50
C LEU A 34 -1.50 -7.46 -20.66
N THR A 35 -0.47 -8.24 -20.32
CA THR A 35 0.37 -8.90 -21.30
C THR A 35 -0.43 -9.85 -22.20
N ALA A 36 -1.34 -10.64 -21.63
CA ALA A 36 -2.19 -11.55 -22.41
C ALA A 36 -3.14 -10.79 -23.35
N SER A 37 -3.76 -9.71 -22.87
CA SER A 37 -4.62 -8.85 -23.70
C SER A 37 -3.85 -8.24 -24.87
N PHE A 38 -2.63 -7.75 -24.62
CA PHE A 38 -1.74 -7.24 -25.66
C PHE A 38 -1.43 -8.32 -26.71
N LEU A 39 -1.08 -9.53 -26.29
CA LEU A 39 -0.77 -10.65 -27.19
C LEU A 39 -1.99 -11.10 -28.02
N GLN A 40 -3.17 -11.09 -27.43
CA GLN A 40 -4.41 -11.39 -28.14
C GLN A 40 -4.63 -10.40 -29.30
N THR A 41 -4.35 -9.10 -29.08
CA THR A 41 -4.46 -8.09 -30.15
C THR A 41 -3.45 -8.27 -31.28
N LEU A 42 -2.36 -9.00 -31.04
CA LEU A 42 -1.35 -9.35 -32.04
C LEU A 42 -1.67 -10.65 -32.79
N GLY A 43 -2.82 -11.27 -32.49
CA GLY A 43 -3.32 -12.46 -33.16
C GLY A 43 -2.97 -13.78 -32.46
N VAL A 44 -2.47 -13.74 -31.22
CA VAL A 44 -2.25 -14.96 -30.42
C VAL A 44 -3.59 -15.46 -29.87
N ASN A 45 -3.95 -16.72 -30.12
CA ASN A 45 -5.08 -17.34 -29.42
C ASN A 45 -4.64 -17.68 -27.99
N VAL A 46 -5.19 -16.98 -27.00
CA VAL A 46 -4.90 -17.15 -25.56
C VAL A 46 -5.90 -18.05 -24.83
N GLY A 47 -6.83 -18.68 -25.56
CA GLY A 47 -7.86 -19.57 -25.05
C GLY A 47 -9.23 -19.31 -25.65
N ASP A 48 -10.05 -20.37 -25.76
CA ASP A 48 -11.37 -20.30 -26.37
C ASP A 48 -12.48 -19.95 -25.34
N ARG A 49 -12.26 -20.35 -24.08
CA ARG A 49 -13.16 -20.06 -22.94
C ARG A 49 -12.37 -19.34 -21.86
N LEU A 50 -12.48 -18.01 -21.84
CA LEU A 50 -11.74 -17.16 -20.90
C LEU A 50 -12.53 -16.93 -19.61
N TYR A 51 -11.83 -16.94 -18.48
CA TYR A 51 -12.41 -16.66 -17.16
C TYR A 51 -12.94 -15.22 -17.08
N GLU A 52 -14.16 -15.08 -16.55
CA GLU A 52 -14.93 -13.84 -16.60
C GLU A 52 -14.30 -12.71 -15.78
N ALA A 53 -14.58 -11.48 -16.20
CA ALA A 53 -14.20 -10.27 -15.44
C ALA A 53 -14.99 -10.18 -14.14
N ASP A 54 -14.36 -9.61 -13.11
CA ASP A 54 -14.98 -9.36 -11.82
C ASP A 54 -14.58 -7.98 -11.25
N ARG A 55 -14.95 -7.72 -9.99
CA ARG A 55 -14.59 -6.48 -9.30
C ARG A 55 -13.08 -6.30 -9.11
N ALA A 56 -12.32 -7.38 -9.01
CA ALA A 56 -10.86 -7.38 -8.83
C ALA A 56 -10.08 -7.28 -10.15
N ASN A 57 -10.72 -7.56 -11.29
CA ASN A 57 -10.20 -7.33 -12.63
C ASN A 57 -11.32 -7.12 -13.66
N GLN A 58 -11.73 -5.87 -13.84
CA GLN A 58 -12.87 -5.48 -14.68
C GLN A 58 -12.66 -5.72 -16.19
N LYS A 59 -11.41 -5.87 -16.64
CA LYS A 59 -11.07 -6.15 -18.05
C LYS A 59 -11.00 -7.64 -18.39
N GLY A 60 -11.24 -8.53 -17.41
CA GLY A 60 -11.16 -9.97 -17.58
C GLY A 60 -9.78 -10.54 -17.30
N TYR A 61 -9.72 -11.81 -16.93
CA TYR A 61 -8.47 -12.46 -16.54
C TYR A 61 -7.68 -13.02 -17.71
N PHE A 62 -8.29 -13.24 -18.88
CA PHE A 62 -7.62 -13.87 -20.03
C PHE A 62 -7.01 -15.24 -19.69
N GLU A 63 -7.60 -15.94 -18.72
CA GLU A 63 -7.21 -17.29 -18.30
C GLU A 63 -8.12 -18.29 -18.99
N ASP A 64 -7.55 -19.24 -19.73
CA ASP A 64 -8.32 -20.35 -20.32
C ASP A 64 -8.82 -21.23 -19.18
N VAL A 65 -10.15 -21.36 -19.05
CA VAL A 65 -10.79 -22.03 -17.91
C VAL A 65 -10.38 -23.50 -17.82
N ASP A 66 -10.12 -24.18 -18.94
CA ASP A 66 -9.73 -25.60 -18.91
C ASP A 66 -8.31 -25.77 -18.33
N PHE A 67 -7.39 -24.86 -18.68
CA PHE A 67 -6.04 -24.83 -18.09
C PHE A 67 -6.07 -24.37 -16.63
N LEU A 68 -6.86 -23.33 -16.33
CA LEU A 68 -7.05 -22.82 -14.96
C LEU A 68 -7.50 -23.93 -14.01
N GLU A 69 -8.61 -24.60 -14.33
CA GLU A 69 -9.18 -25.64 -13.46
C GLU A 69 -8.26 -26.86 -13.35
N PHE A 70 -7.57 -27.23 -14.44
CA PHE A 70 -6.54 -28.26 -14.39
C PHE A 70 -5.43 -27.88 -13.40
N GLN A 71 -4.85 -26.69 -13.52
CA GLN A 71 -3.73 -26.26 -12.67
C GLN A 71 -4.15 -26.09 -11.21
N ARG A 72 -5.33 -25.53 -10.94
CA ARG A 72 -5.90 -25.44 -9.59
C ARG A 72 -5.99 -26.81 -8.94
N HIS A 73 -6.53 -27.79 -9.66
CA HIS A 73 -6.68 -29.15 -9.15
C HIS A 73 -5.32 -29.81 -8.86
N VAL A 74 -4.35 -29.69 -9.78
CA VAL A 74 -3.01 -30.27 -9.60
C VAL A 74 -2.28 -29.62 -8.43
N LEU A 75 -2.31 -28.29 -8.32
CA LEU A 75 -1.62 -27.56 -7.26
C LEU A 75 -2.24 -27.83 -5.88
N GLN A 76 -3.57 -27.78 -5.76
CA GLN A 76 -4.27 -28.12 -4.52
C GLN A 76 -3.95 -29.54 -4.06
N ALA A 77 -3.92 -30.51 -4.97
CA ALA A 77 -3.57 -31.90 -4.65
C ALA A 77 -2.07 -32.10 -4.32
N SER A 78 -1.23 -31.10 -4.61
CA SER A 78 0.22 -31.15 -4.40
C SER A 78 0.69 -30.31 -3.21
N CYS A 79 -0.20 -29.51 -2.62
CA CYS A 79 -0.02 -28.85 -1.34
C CYS A 79 -0.35 -29.80 -0.18
N ASN A 80 0.23 -29.54 0.99
CA ASN A 80 -0.17 -30.22 2.22
C ASN A 80 -1.53 -29.67 2.69
N SER A 81 -2.52 -30.53 2.90
CA SER A 81 -3.89 -30.12 3.26
C SER A 81 -4.00 -29.46 4.62
N ASP A 82 -3.06 -29.75 5.52
CA ASP A 82 -3.07 -29.27 6.90
C ASP A 82 -2.19 -28.02 7.09
N ASP A 83 -1.51 -27.57 6.02
CA ASP A 83 -0.59 -26.43 6.06
C ASP A 83 -1.33 -25.12 5.73
N PRO A 84 -1.28 -24.10 6.61
CA PRO A 84 -1.93 -22.81 6.36
C PRO A 84 -1.46 -22.17 5.06
N GLY A 85 -2.35 -21.48 4.35
CA GLY A 85 -2.01 -20.71 3.15
C GLY A 85 -3.15 -20.66 2.16
N TRP A 86 -2.79 -20.64 0.88
CA TRP A 86 -3.74 -20.59 -0.23
C TRP A 86 -3.42 -21.67 -1.29
N PRO A 87 -3.84 -22.93 -1.05
CA PRO A 87 -3.54 -24.06 -1.95
C PRO A 87 -4.05 -23.88 -3.38
N ASP A 88 -5.09 -23.08 -3.59
CA ASP A 88 -5.56 -22.68 -4.92
C ASP A 88 -4.50 -21.96 -5.75
N TRP A 89 -3.63 -21.18 -5.11
CA TRP A 89 -2.46 -20.55 -5.71
C TRP A 89 -1.20 -21.43 -5.57
N GLY A 90 -1.35 -22.70 -5.16
CA GLY A 90 -0.21 -23.59 -4.95
C GLY A 90 0.80 -23.09 -3.91
N TRP A 91 0.39 -22.22 -2.99
CA TRP A 91 1.25 -21.66 -1.95
C TRP A 91 0.71 -21.98 -0.57
N THR A 92 1.56 -22.51 0.28
CA THR A 92 1.32 -22.77 1.71
C THR A 92 2.52 -22.32 2.53
N GLU A 93 2.36 -22.19 3.84
CA GLU A 93 3.36 -21.64 4.74
C GLU A 93 4.67 -22.43 4.76
N SER A 94 4.65 -23.74 4.48
CA SER A 94 5.87 -24.54 4.30
C SER A 94 6.67 -24.20 3.04
N GLU A 95 6.07 -23.51 2.06
CA GLU A 95 6.67 -23.23 0.74
C GLU A 95 7.14 -24.51 0.02
N GLN A 96 6.40 -25.61 0.20
CA GLN A 96 6.68 -26.90 -0.43
C GLN A 96 5.53 -27.35 -1.34
N LEU A 97 5.90 -27.80 -2.54
CA LEU A 97 4.99 -28.44 -3.50
C LEU A 97 5.50 -29.83 -3.82
N ASN A 98 4.64 -30.84 -3.71
CA ASN A 98 4.95 -32.20 -4.13
C ASN A 98 4.93 -32.31 -5.67
N LYS A 99 5.99 -31.84 -6.33
CA LYS A 99 6.12 -31.87 -7.80
C LYS A 99 6.07 -33.28 -8.39
N GLN A 100 6.38 -34.33 -7.61
CA GLN A 100 6.26 -35.71 -8.08
C GLN A 100 4.80 -36.08 -8.41
N ASN A 101 3.84 -35.44 -7.73
CA ASN A 101 2.43 -35.65 -7.97
C ASN A 101 1.99 -35.18 -9.38
N PHE A 102 2.73 -34.25 -10.01
CA PHE A 102 2.39 -33.74 -11.34
C PHE A 102 2.39 -34.83 -12.40
N ALA A 103 3.24 -35.86 -12.26
CA ALA A 103 3.29 -37.00 -13.17
C ALA A 103 1.95 -37.76 -13.25
N ASN A 104 1.15 -37.77 -12.18
CA ASN A 104 -0.18 -38.41 -12.15
C ASN A 104 -1.18 -37.72 -13.09
N TYR A 105 -0.87 -36.50 -13.54
CA TYR A 105 -1.76 -35.67 -14.36
C TYR A 105 -1.26 -35.51 -15.80
N GLN A 106 -0.14 -36.15 -16.17
CA GLN A 106 0.49 -36.01 -17.48
C GLN A 106 -0.48 -36.33 -18.64
N GLN A 107 -1.19 -37.46 -18.60
CA GLN A 107 -2.13 -37.85 -19.66
C GLN A 107 -3.29 -36.86 -19.83
N LYS A 108 -3.76 -36.26 -18.72
CA LYS A 108 -4.83 -35.25 -18.76
C LYS A 108 -4.31 -33.94 -19.38
N ALA A 109 -3.09 -33.54 -19.05
CA ALA A 109 -2.44 -32.38 -19.67
C ALA A 109 -2.20 -32.58 -21.17
N GLU A 110 -1.73 -33.75 -21.59
CA GLU A 110 -1.54 -34.10 -23.01
C GLU A 110 -2.87 -34.05 -23.78
N ALA A 111 -3.94 -34.58 -23.20
CA ALA A 111 -5.28 -34.50 -23.78
C ALA A 111 -5.76 -33.05 -23.90
N LEU A 112 -5.53 -32.21 -22.89
CA LEU A 112 -5.88 -30.80 -22.90
C LEU A 112 -5.12 -30.05 -24.00
N ILE A 113 -3.80 -30.26 -24.10
CA ILE A 113 -2.95 -29.70 -25.17
C ILE A 113 -3.47 -30.09 -26.55
N ALA A 114 -3.84 -31.36 -26.76
CA ALA A 114 -4.33 -31.85 -28.04
C ALA A 114 -5.62 -31.14 -28.50
N THR A 115 -6.42 -30.59 -27.58
CA THR A 115 -7.61 -29.79 -27.95
C THR A 115 -7.29 -28.40 -28.49
N ARG A 116 -6.08 -27.89 -28.27
CA ARG A 116 -5.68 -26.52 -28.64
C ARG A 116 -4.69 -26.46 -29.79
N ILE A 117 -3.98 -27.55 -30.08
CA ILE A 117 -3.07 -27.61 -31.24
C ILE A 117 -3.89 -27.44 -32.52
N ASN A 118 -3.75 -26.27 -33.15
CA ASN A 118 -4.26 -25.95 -34.48
C ASN A 118 -3.06 -25.66 -35.39
N SER A 119 -3.04 -26.17 -36.61
CA SER A 119 -1.88 -26.09 -37.52
C SER A 119 -1.61 -24.70 -38.12
N GLU A 120 -2.53 -23.73 -37.98
CA GLU A 120 -2.46 -22.47 -38.74
C GLU A 120 -2.25 -21.20 -37.89
N ALA A 121 -2.32 -21.27 -36.55
CA ALA A 121 -2.24 -20.09 -35.69
C ALA A 121 -1.33 -20.30 -34.47
N ILE A 122 -0.73 -19.20 -33.99
CA ILE A 122 -0.03 -19.15 -32.70
C ILE A 122 -1.10 -19.30 -31.60
N TRP A 123 -0.91 -20.27 -30.72
CA TRP A 123 -1.82 -20.55 -29.61
C TRP A 123 -1.08 -20.57 -28.28
N GLY A 124 -1.81 -20.48 -27.18
CA GLY A 124 -1.25 -20.67 -25.85
C GLY A 124 -2.26 -20.27 -24.79
N TRP A 125 -1.77 -20.01 -23.59
CA TRP A 125 -2.61 -19.59 -22.48
C TRP A 125 -1.86 -18.63 -21.56
N LYS A 126 -2.64 -17.88 -20.78
CA LYS A 126 -2.14 -17.18 -19.60
C LYS A 126 -2.72 -17.83 -18.36
N ASP A 127 -1.87 -18.08 -17.37
CA ASP A 127 -2.31 -18.28 -15.98
C ASP A 127 -1.11 -18.03 -15.06
N PRO A 128 -1.24 -17.23 -13.98
CA PRO A 128 -0.18 -17.05 -12.99
C PRO A 128 0.37 -18.36 -12.41
N ARG A 129 -0.50 -19.34 -12.13
CA ARG A 129 -0.18 -20.65 -11.54
C ARG A 129 0.73 -21.48 -12.43
N THR A 130 0.74 -21.22 -13.74
CA THR A 130 1.68 -21.83 -14.68
C THR A 130 3.13 -21.65 -14.24
N THR A 131 3.46 -20.55 -13.53
CA THR A 131 4.80 -20.30 -12.95
C THR A 131 5.30 -21.46 -12.10
N LEU A 132 4.42 -22.08 -11.31
CA LEU A 132 4.76 -23.19 -10.42
C LEU A 132 4.86 -24.54 -11.15
N MET A 133 4.39 -24.58 -12.40
CA MET A 133 4.31 -25.78 -13.26
C MET A 133 5.16 -25.64 -14.53
N LEU A 134 6.06 -24.65 -14.61
CA LEU A 134 6.84 -24.34 -15.81
C LEU A 134 7.61 -25.56 -16.33
N ASP A 135 8.30 -26.29 -15.45
CA ASP A 135 9.06 -27.50 -15.82
C ASP A 135 8.13 -28.58 -16.39
N PHE A 136 6.98 -28.82 -15.74
CA PHE A 136 6.00 -29.81 -16.18
C PHE A 136 5.44 -29.49 -17.58
N TRP A 137 5.12 -28.23 -17.85
CA TRP A 137 4.65 -27.81 -19.16
C TRP A 137 5.76 -27.82 -20.21
N HIS A 138 6.99 -27.47 -19.83
CA HIS A 138 8.14 -27.54 -20.72
C HIS A 138 8.45 -28.97 -21.16
N ASP A 139 8.36 -29.95 -20.26
CA ASP A 139 8.56 -31.37 -20.59
C ASP A 139 7.52 -31.87 -21.61
N LEU A 140 6.27 -31.39 -21.52
CA LEU A 140 5.18 -31.73 -22.43
C LEU A 140 5.24 -30.98 -23.76
N LEU A 141 5.70 -29.72 -23.73
CA LEU A 141 5.78 -28.79 -24.85
C LEU A 141 7.20 -28.18 -24.91
N PRO A 142 8.22 -28.96 -25.31
CA PRO A 142 9.62 -28.49 -25.30
C PRO A 142 9.86 -27.32 -26.25
N GLU A 143 9.00 -27.18 -27.26
CA GLU A 143 9.02 -26.09 -28.24
C GLU A 143 8.12 -24.90 -27.85
N ALA A 144 7.56 -24.86 -26.64
CA ALA A 144 6.84 -23.69 -26.16
C ALA A 144 7.78 -22.48 -26.00
N ARG A 145 7.18 -21.29 -26.09
CA ARG A 145 7.81 -20.00 -25.84
C ARG A 145 7.12 -19.34 -24.66
N TYR A 146 7.85 -18.54 -23.90
CA TYR A 146 7.37 -18.00 -22.63
C TYR A 146 7.55 -16.49 -22.57
N VAL A 147 6.50 -15.80 -22.13
CA VAL A 147 6.59 -14.42 -21.63
C VAL A 147 6.40 -14.46 -20.12
N LEU A 148 7.50 -14.25 -19.42
CA LEU A 148 7.58 -14.29 -17.97
C LEU A 148 7.50 -12.86 -17.43
N VAL A 149 6.49 -12.59 -16.61
CA VAL A 149 6.18 -11.24 -16.13
C VAL A 149 6.40 -11.16 -14.64
N TYR A 150 7.16 -10.16 -14.21
CA TYR A 150 7.31 -9.82 -12.79
C TYR A 150 6.97 -8.35 -12.54
N ARG A 151 6.77 -8.04 -11.27
CA ARG A 151 6.40 -6.72 -10.76
C ARG A 151 7.04 -6.51 -9.40
N PHE A 152 7.23 -5.27 -8.98
CA PHE A 152 7.73 -4.93 -7.65
C PHE A 152 6.96 -5.65 -6.53
N PRO A 153 7.66 -6.15 -5.49
CA PRO A 153 7.05 -6.92 -4.42
C PRO A 153 6.02 -6.12 -3.62
N TRP A 154 6.28 -4.84 -3.35
CA TRP A 154 5.35 -3.96 -2.63
C TRP A 154 4.06 -3.69 -3.41
N ASP A 155 4.15 -3.51 -4.73
CA ASP A 155 2.97 -3.31 -5.58
C ASP A 155 2.08 -4.55 -5.62
N VAL A 156 2.71 -5.73 -5.67
CA VAL A 156 1.99 -7.01 -5.65
C VAL A 156 1.35 -7.21 -4.29
N ALA A 157 2.07 -6.96 -3.20
CA ALA A 157 1.54 -7.06 -1.84
C ALA A 157 0.34 -6.12 -1.61
N ASP A 158 0.47 -4.85 -1.98
CA ASP A 158 -0.60 -3.86 -1.92
C ASP A 158 -1.82 -4.26 -2.76
N SER A 159 -1.60 -4.81 -3.96
CA SER A 159 -2.68 -5.33 -4.82
C SER A 159 -3.39 -6.56 -4.23
N ILE A 160 -2.64 -7.46 -3.58
CA ILE A 160 -3.18 -8.64 -2.92
C ILE A 160 -4.00 -8.25 -1.68
N LEU A 161 -3.50 -7.33 -0.85
CA LEU A 161 -4.19 -6.90 0.36
C LEU A 161 -5.54 -6.24 0.05
N ARG A 162 -5.66 -5.53 -1.08
CA ARG A 162 -6.94 -4.97 -1.55
C ARG A 162 -7.99 -6.00 -1.94
N LEU A 163 -7.62 -7.27 -2.15
CA LEU A 163 -8.60 -8.34 -2.39
C LEU A 163 -9.44 -8.63 -1.14
N ASN A 164 -8.98 -8.22 0.05
CA ASN A 164 -9.62 -8.49 1.35
C ASN A 164 -9.89 -9.98 1.60
N GLU A 165 -9.02 -10.83 1.10
CA GLU A 165 -9.09 -12.27 1.31
C GLU A 165 -8.65 -12.61 2.75
N PRO A 166 -9.44 -13.38 3.52
CA PRO A 166 -9.21 -13.55 4.96
C PRO A 166 -7.81 -14.02 5.33
N ILE A 167 -7.19 -14.85 4.49
CA ILE A 167 -5.83 -15.37 4.73
C ILE A 167 -4.77 -14.26 4.68
N PHE A 168 -4.87 -13.32 3.75
CA PHE A 168 -3.92 -12.22 3.60
C PHE A 168 -4.22 -11.05 4.54
N THR A 169 -5.48 -10.86 4.95
CA THR A 169 -5.80 -9.93 6.03
C THR A 169 -5.24 -10.41 7.37
N LYS A 170 -5.34 -11.72 7.65
CA LYS A 170 -4.83 -12.32 8.89
C LYS A 170 -3.29 -12.39 8.91
N TYR A 171 -2.68 -12.68 7.77
CA TYR A 171 -1.23 -12.80 7.61
C TYR A 171 -0.71 -11.96 6.43
N PRO A 172 -0.57 -10.63 6.57
CA PRO A 172 -0.16 -9.75 5.48
C PRO A 172 1.20 -10.09 4.85
N ASN A 173 2.12 -10.64 5.65
CA ASN A 173 3.43 -11.09 5.18
C ASN A 173 3.36 -12.23 4.15
N TYR A 174 2.26 -12.99 4.10
CA TYR A 174 2.09 -14.06 3.12
C TYR A 174 2.07 -13.53 1.69
N ALA A 175 1.65 -12.28 1.46
CA ALA A 175 1.70 -11.69 0.13
C ALA A 175 3.14 -11.57 -0.41
N LEU A 176 4.08 -11.12 0.44
CA LEU A 176 5.51 -11.00 0.08
C LEU A 176 6.18 -12.37 -0.05
N ARG A 177 5.88 -13.30 0.86
CA ARG A 177 6.39 -14.67 0.79
C ARG A 177 5.92 -15.42 -0.46
N THR A 178 4.64 -15.24 -0.82
CA THR A 178 4.09 -15.80 -2.06
C THR A 178 4.76 -15.16 -3.28
N TRP A 179 5.00 -13.85 -3.26
CA TRP A 179 5.74 -13.16 -4.32
C TRP A 179 7.14 -13.73 -4.49
N HIS A 180 7.89 -13.90 -3.40
CA HIS A 180 9.24 -14.46 -3.42
C HIS A 180 9.23 -15.89 -3.99
N PHE A 181 8.34 -16.75 -3.48
CA PHE A 181 8.21 -18.14 -3.91
C PHE A 181 7.96 -18.25 -5.42
N TYR A 182 6.99 -17.51 -5.96
CA TYR A 182 6.70 -17.54 -7.40
C TYR A 182 7.86 -17.02 -8.24
N ASN A 183 8.46 -15.88 -7.85
CA ASN A 183 9.47 -15.24 -8.65
C ASN A 183 10.81 -15.98 -8.62
N GLN A 184 11.11 -16.72 -7.55
CA GLN A 184 12.26 -17.63 -7.53
C GLN A 184 12.11 -18.74 -8.58
N GLN A 185 10.94 -19.40 -8.62
CA GLN A 185 10.65 -20.42 -9.63
C GLN A 185 10.72 -19.87 -11.06
N LEU A 186 10.23 -18.64 -11.25
CA LEU A 186 10.25 -17.94 -12.52
C LEU A 186 11.68 -17.62 -12.97
N LEU A 187 12.53 -17.11 -12.07
CA LEU A 187 13.95 -16.81 -12.33
C LEU A 187 14.73 -18.10 -12.65
N ASP A 188 14.57 -19.14 -11.85
CA ASP A 188 15.26 -20.42 -12.03
C ASP A 188 14.94 -21.05 -13.39
N PHE A 189 13.68 -20.95 -13.83
CA PHE A 189 13.27 -21.43 -15.15
C PHE A 189 13.86 -20.55 -16.27
N TYR A 190 13.78 -19.23 -16.13
CA TYR A 190 14.32 -18.29 -17.12
C TYR A 190 15.82 -18.50 -17.36
N VAL A 191 16.61 -18.66 -16.30
CA VAL A 191 18.06 -18.88 -16.40
C VAL A 191 18.39 -20.17 -17.16
N ARG A 192 17.58 -21.23 -16.99
CA ARG A 192 17.77 -22.52 -17.68
C ARG A 192 17.30 -22.52 -19.14
N HIS A 193 16.27 -21.73 -19.47
CA HIS A 193 15.57 -21.79 -20.77
C HIS A 193 15.52 -20.42 -21.48
N ARG A 194 16.58 -19.62 -21.32
CA ARG A 194 16.64 -18.20 -21.76
C ARG A 194 16.34 -18.00 -23.25
N ASP A 195 16.72 -18.95 -24.11
CA ASP A 195 16.47 -18.91 -25.55
C ASP A 195 14.98 -18.99 -25.91
N ARG A 196 14.16 -19.57 -25.03
CA ARG A 196 12.70 -19.71 -25.23
C ARG A 196 11.88 -18.70 -24.42
N CYS A 197 12.52 -17.86 -23.62
CA CYS A 197 11.86 -16.96 -22.68
C CYS A 197 12.16 -15.48 -22.98
N ILE A 198 11.16 -14.63 -22.72
CA ILE A 198 11.35 -13.20 -22.51
C ILE A 198 10.94 -12.90 -21.07
N LEU A 199 11.84 -12.27 -20.30
CA LEU A 199 11.60 -11.82 -18.94
C LEU A 199 11.33 -10.31 -18.90
N VAL A 200 10.16 -9.93 -18.40
CA VAL A 200 9.63 -8.56 -18.48
C VAL A 200 9.16 -8.06 -17.12
N SER A 201 9.65 -6.89 -16.71
CA SER A 201 9.01 -6.11 -15.65
C SER A 201 7.83 -5.31 -16.19
N ILE A 202 6.66 -5.45 -15.57
CA ILE A 202 5.52 -4.63 -15.94
C ILE A 202 5.65 -3.18 -15.47
N ASN A 203 6.48 -2.90 -14.45
CA ASN A 203 6.64 -1.57 -13.84
C ASN A 203 7.14 -0.49 -14.82
N VAL A 204 7.81 -0.90 -15.91
CA VAL A 204 8.39 0.01 -16.92
C VAL A 204 7.83 -0.27 -18.33
N SER A 205 6.82 -1.14 -18.47
CA SER A 205 6.34 -1.70 -19.74
C SER A 205 5.67 -0.73 -20.74
N ARG A 206 5.97 0.57 -20.67
CA ARG A 206 5.65 1.56 -21.73
C ARG A 206 6.36 1.27 -23.06
N ASN A 207 7.37 0.39 -23.08
CA ASN A 207 8.17 0.09 -24.27
C ASN A 207 7.64 -1.12 -25.07
N THR A 208 6.41 -1.01 -25.55
CA THR A 208 5.74 -2.04 -26.36
C THR A 208 6.51 -2.37 -27.64
N SER A 209 7.20 -1.40 -28.24
CA SER A 209 8.06 -1.60 -29.41
C SER A 209 9.20 -2.60 -29.14
N ARG A 210 9.90 -2.46 -28.01
CA ARG A 210 11.00 -3.37 -27.68
C ARG A 210 10.51 -4.78 -27.36
N LEU A 211 9.35 -4.91 -26.72
CA LEU A 211 8.74 -6.22 -26.50
C LEU A 211 8.41 -6.91 -27.84
N LEU A 212 7.85 -6.17 -28.81
CA LEU A 212 7.57 -6.69 -30.15
C LEU A 212 8.85 -7.13 -30.87
N GLU A 213 9.92 -6.35 -30.81
CA GLU A 213 11.23 -6.74 -31.34
C GLU A 213 11.72 -8.04 -30.72
N LEU A 214 11.72 -8.14 -29.38
CA LEU A 214 12.16 -9.35 -28.68
C LEU A 214 11.30 -10.57 -29.05
N MET A 215 10.00 -10.39 -29.22
CA MET A 215 9.09 -11.46 -29.65
C MET A 215 9.39 -11.93 -31.07
N ARG A 216 9.71 -11.03 -32.00
CA ARG A 216 10.11 -11.40 -33.37
C ARG A 216 11.48 -12.07 -33.39
N ASP A 217 12.47 -11.45 -32.72
CA ASP A 217 13.86 -11.84 -32.85
C ASP A 217 14.21 -13.08 -32.03
N ARG A 218 13.73 -13.15 -30.77
CA ARG A 218 14.05 -14.26 -29.85
C ARG A 218 13.05 -15.39 -29.92
N LEU A 219 11.75 -15.06 -29.96
CA LEU A 219 10.72 -16.10 -29.98
C LEU A 219 10.35 -16.55 -31.40
N SER A 220 10.88 -15.88 -32.43
CA SER A 220 10.63 -16.18 -33.86
C SER A 220 9.14 -16.18 -34.21
N LEU A 221 8.36 -15.28 -33.62
CA LEU A 221 6.92 -15.17 -33.83
C LEU A 221 6.61 -14.17 -34.96
N SER A 222 5.89 -14.62 -35.99
CA SER A 222 5.35 -13.75 -37.04
C SER A 222 4.01 -13.15 -36.58
N LEU A 223 4.06 -11.95 -36.01
CA LEU A 223 2.88 -11.21 -35.53
C LEU A 223 2.28 -10.32 -36.64
N GLN A 224 0.97 -10.07 -36.63
CA GLN A 224 0.33 -9.20 -37.63
C GLN A 224 0.67 -7.71 -37.37
N ASP A 225 1.44 -7.07 -38.27
CA ASP A 225 2.02 -5.73 -38.08
C ASP A 225 1.05 -4.54 -38.36
N ASP A 226 -0.06 -4.73 -39.08
CA ASP A 226 -0.79 -3.61 -39.73
C ASP A 226 -2.02 -3.04 -38.99
N ARG A 227 -2.47 -3.60 -37.86
CA ARG A 227 -3.70 -3.14 -37.16
C ARG A 227 -3.50 -2.59 -35.75
N SER A 228 -2.25 -2.53 -35.27
CA SER A 228 -1.96 -2.67 -33.84
C SER A 228 -1.43 -1.42 -33.13
N LYS A 229 -0.87 -0.40 -33.81
CA LYS A 229 -0.32 0.78 -33.09
C LYS A 229 -1.38 1.56 -32.29
N ASP A 230 -2.54 1.82 -32.88
CA ASP A 230 -3.63 2.55 -32.21
C ASP A 230 -4.37 1.70 -31.18
N ALA A 231 -4.50 0.39 -31.41
CA ALA A 231 -5.09 -0.54 -30.44
C ALA A 231 -4.19 -0.73 -29.20
N ILE A 232 -2.87 -0.86 -29.39
CA ILE A 232 -1.88 -1.00 -28.32
C ILE A 232 -1.87 0.22 -27.40
N THR A 233 -1.97 1.42 -27.98
CA THR A 233 -1.97 2.69 -27.22
C THR A 233 -3.23 2.84 -26.34
N ASN A 234 -4.36 2.26 -26.75
CA ASN A 234 -5.63 2.34 -26.03
C ASN A 234 -5.86 1.22 -24.99
N LEU A 235 -5.07 0.13 -25.02
CA LEU A 235 -5.19 -0.97 -24.05
C LEU A 235 -4.56 -0.62 -22.69
N TYR A 236 -3.54 0.23 -22.69
CA TYR A 236 -2.82 0.66 -21.50
C TYR A 236 -3.62 1.72 -20.73
N ASP A 237 -4.26 1.30 -19.64
CA ASP A 237 -4.87 2.21 -18.68
C ASP A 237 -3.91 2.42 -17.51
N ALA A 238 -3.33 3.62 -17.44
CA ALA A 238 -2.37 4.00 -16.41
C ALA A 238 -2.98 3.93 -14.98
N ASN A 239 -4.30 4.00 -14.84
CA ASN A 239 -4.99 3.98 -13.55
C ASN A 239 -5.17 2.57 -12.98
N LEU A 240 -5.03 1.52 -13.80
CA LEU A 240 -5.16 0.12 -13.34
C LEU A 240 -3.84 -0.44 -12.76
N PHE A 241 -2.70 0.22 -13.02
CA PHE A 241 -1.36 -0.22 -12.64
C PHE A 241 -0.55 0.90 -11.96
N GLY A 242 -1.12 1.48 -10.90
CA GLY A 242 -0.36 2.36 -10.02
C GLY A 242 0.78 1.60 -9.34
N SER A 243 2.00 2.06 -9.51
CA SER A 243 3.13 1.68 -8.65
C SER A 243 3.08 2.55 -7.40
N LEU A 244 3.37 1.99 -6.23
CA LEU A 244 3.58 2.81 -5.05
C LEU A 244 4.78 3.72 -5.26
N ASP A 245 4.69 4.93 -4.71
CA ASP A 245 5.80 5.89 -4.71
C ASP A 245 6.98 5.34 -3.90
N TRP A 246 8.21 5.69 -4.28
CA TRP A 246 9.40 5.26 -3.57
C TRP A 246 9.40 5.69 -2.10
N GLN A 247 8.79 6.82 -1.75
CA GLN A 247 8.66 7.32 -0.38
C GLN A 247 7.54 6.64 0.41
N HIS A 248 6.74 5.78 -0.23
CA HIS A 248 5.65 5.09 0.45
C HIS A 248 6.20 4.21 1.59
N PRO A 249 5.58 4.22 2.79
CA PRO A 249 6.10 3.50 3.97
C PRO A 249 6.37 2.00 3.70
N LEU A 250 5.49 1.33 2.95
CA LEU A 250 5.69 -0.08 2.56
C LEU A 250 6.97 -0.30 1.73
N VAL A 251 7.31 0.65 0.85
CA VAL A 251 8.53 0.59 0.02
C VAL A 251 9.76 0.85 0.88
N GLN A 252 9.71 1.87 1.73
CA GLN A 252 10.80 2.23 2.65
C GLN A 252 11.08 1.19 3.73
N LEU A 253 10.07 0.43 4.16
CA LEU A 253 10.21 -0.67 5.12
C LEU A 253 10.71 -1.96 4.47
N MET A 254 10.58 -2.12 3.16
CA MET A 254 10.92 -3.36 2.44
C MET A 254 12.35 -3.86 2.73
N PRO A 255 13.40 -3.02 2.75
CA PRO A 255 14.75 -3.47 3.08
C PRO A 255 14.91 -4.06 4.48
N LYS A 256 13.99 -3.74 5.40
CA LYS A 256 14.02 -4.21 6.79
C LYS A 256 13.12 -5.44 7.02
N ILE A 257 11.98 -5.53 6.32
CA ILE A 257 10.96 -6.55 6.59
C ILE A 257 11.03 -7.77 5.66
N ALA A 258 11.56 -7.59 4.44
CA ALA A 258 11.69 -8.66 3.45
C ALA A 258 12.91 -8.39 2.54
N PRO A 259 14.13 -8.31 3.10
CA PRO A 259 15.35 -8.09 2.32
C PRO A 259 15.54 -9.12 1.20
N GLU A 260 15.09 -10.36 1.41
CA GLU A 260 15.11 -11.44 0.42
C GLU A 260 14.28 -11.11 -0.83
N CYS A 261 13.16 -10.40 -0.68
CA CYS A 261 12.36 -9.95 -1.82
C CYS A 261 13.09 -8.88 -2.64
N LEU A 262 13.87 -8.02 -1.97
CA LEU A 262 14.70 -7.04 -2.67
C LEU A 262 15.81 -7.75 -3.43
N SER A 263 16.61 -8.60 -2.78
CA SER A 263 17.68 -9.33 -3.45
C SER A 263 17.19 -10.13 -4.67
N LEU A 264 16.05 -10.79 -4.56
CA LEU A 264 15.43 -11.49 -5.69
C LEU A 264 14.97 -10.52 -6.79
N LEU A 265 14.43 -9.35 -6.44
CA LEU A 265 14.10 -8.30 -7.42
C LEU A 265 15.36 -7.80 -8.14
N GLU A 266 16.47 -7.58 -7.44
CA GLU A 266 17.76 -7.20 -8.04
C GLU A 266 18.24 -8.24 -9.05
N GLU A 267 18.11 -9.53 -8.70
CA GLU A 267 18.45 -10.64 -9.57
C GLU A 267 17.58 -10.68 -10.82
N LEU A 268 16.25 -10.60 -10.66
CA LEU A 268 15.30 -10.52 -11.76
C LEU A 268 15.64 -9.36 -12.71
N ASP A 269 15.86 -8.18 -12.16
CA ASP A 269 16.17 -6.97 -12.93
C ASP A 269 17.50 -7.08 -13.67
N ARG A 270 18.51 -7.69 -13.05
CA ARG A 270 19.84 -7.89 -13.66
C ARG A 270 19.78 -8.75 -14.92
N VAL A 271 18.90 -9.74 -14.96
CA VAL A 271 18.83 -10.72 -16.05
C VAL A 271 17.65 -10.52 -17.01
N ALA A 272 16.70 -9.66 -16.64
CA ALA A 272 15.52 -9.36 -17.44
C ALA A 272 15.85 -8.72 -18.79
N ASP A 273 15.03 -9.05 -19.79
CA ASP A 273 15.16 -8.48 -21.12
C ASP A 273 14.55 -7.09 -21.21
N LEU A 274 13.53 -6.86 -20.38
CA LEU A 274 12.92 -5.57 -20.12
C LEU A 274 12.90 -5.37 -18.60
N PRO A 275 14.01 -4.91 -18.00
CA PRO A 275 14.11 -4.71 -16.56
C PRO A 275 13.28 -3.52 -16.08
N SER A 276 13.00 -3.47 -14.78
CA SER A 276 12.41 -2.28 -14.17
C SER A 276 13.42 -1.15 -13.94
N HIS A 277 14.72 -1.45 -14.09
CA HIS A 277 15.84 -0.61 -13.69
C HIS A 277 15.86 -0.33 -12.17
N PHE A 278 15.43 -1.31 -11.37
CA PHE A 278 15.62 -1.36 -9.92
C PHE A 278 17.10 -1.19 -9.52
N HIS A 279 18.03 -1.44 -10.44
CA HIS A 279 19.46 -1.23 -10.26
C HIS A 279 20.01 0.02 -10.97
N GLN A 280 19.89 1.15 -10.27
CA GLN A 280 20.89 2.21 -10.23
C GLN A 280 20.76 3.06 -8.95
N THR A 281 20.71 2.44 -7.77
CA THR A 281 20.91 3.14 -6.46
C THR A 281 21.73 2.33 -5.44
N ALA A 282 22.30 1.18 -5.83
CA ALA A 282 23.19 0.38 -4.96
C ALA A 282 24.70 0.62 -5.22
N GLU A 283 25.06 1.20 -6.37
CA GLU A 283 26.28 2.00 -6.53
C GLU A 283 25.81 3.41 -6.89
N GLY A 284 26.27 4.41 -6.15
CA GLY A 284 25.65 5.74 -6.06
C GLY A 284 25.14 6.33 -7.37
N GLU A 285 23.81 6.33 -7.57
CA GLU A 285 23.20 7.49 -8.21
C GLU A 285 23.41 8.64 -7.22
N SER A 286 24.38 9.49 -7.54
CA SER A 286 24.47 10.80 -6.91
C SER A 286 23.09 11.44 -6.98
N ILE A 287 22.73 12.16 -5.92
CA ILE A 287 21.53 12.98 -5.94
C ILE A 287 21.45 13.81 -7.22
N LEU A 288 22.58 14.24 -7.80
CA LEU A 288 22.59 14.96 -9.07
C LEU A 288 21.85 14.22 -10.19
N THR A 289 21.93 12.89 -10.26
CA THR A 289 21.28 12.10 -11.32
C THR A 289 19.78 11.96 -11.04
N SER A 290 19.38 11.79 -9.78
CA SER A 290 17.97 11.81 -9.36
C SER A 290 17.34 13.19 -9.54
N VAL A 291 18.10 14.26 -9.25
CA VAL A 291 17.75 15.66 -9.47
C VAL A 291 17.73 16.01 -10.95
N LEU A 292 18.65 15.50 -11.78
CA LEU A 292 18.66 15.68 -13.23
C LEU A 292 17.51 14.94 -13.90
N ARG A 293 17.14 13.75 -13.41
CA ARG A 293 15.97 13.00 -13.91
C ARG A 293 14.66 13.66 -13.49
N LEU A 294 14.55 14.14 -12.25
CA LEU A 294 13.44 14.97 -11.77
C LEU A 294 13.39 16.29 -12.54
N GLN A 295 14.53 16.94 -12.78
CA GLN A 295 14.62 18.15 -13.61
C GLN A 295 14.24 17.86 -15.05
N GLN A 296 14.60 16.73 -15.64
CA GLN A 296 14.26 16.37 -17.02
C GLN A 296 12.78 16.00 -17.16
N GLN A 297 12.18 15.36 -16.16
CA GLN A 297 10.74 15.12 -16.08
C GLN A 297 9.95 16.43 -15.85
N ILE A 298 10.46 17.31 -14.99
CA ILE A 298 9.96 18.68 -14.80
C ILE A 298 10.17 19.52 -16.06
N LEU A 299 11.25 19.32 -16.83
CA LEU A 299 11.51 20.03 -18.09
C LEU A 299 10.58 19.53 -19.19
N THR A 300 10.28 18.23 -19.23
CA THR A 300 9.36 17.63 -20.20
C THR A 300 7.91 17.99 -19.89
N SER A 301 7.52 18.02 -18.61
CA SER A 301 6.21 18.51 -18.16
C SER A 301 6.08 20.03 -18.29
N LYS A 302 7.16 20.79 -18.08
CA LYS A 302 7.22 22.23 -18.39
C LYS A 302 7.21 22.50 -19.88
N LEU A 303 7.83 21.69 -20.75
CA LEU A 303 7.73 21.84 -22.21
C LEU A 303 6.30 21.54 -22.72
N GLN A 304 5.55 20.65 -22.05
CA GLN A 304 4.12 20.44 -22.29
C GLN A 304 3.23 21.54 -21.70
N GLN A 305 3.64 22.21 -20.62
CA GLN A 305 2.90 23.32 -20.01
C GLN A 305 3.30 24.71 -20.53
N GLN A 306 4.45 24.86 -21.20
CA GLN A 306 4.96 26.13 -21.73
C GLN A 306 4.45 26.46 -23.15
N SER A 307 3.43 25.76 -23.67
CA SER A 307 2.55 26.31 -24.70
C SER A 307 1.35 27.08 -24.12
N LEU A 308 1.20 27.14 -22.79
CA LEU A 308 0.12 27.88 -22.11
C LEU A 308 0.72 28.75 -21.00
N HIS A 309 1.23 29.89 -21.44
CA HIS A 309 1.34 31.18 -20.72
C HIS A 309 2.09 31.26 -19.37
N GLY A 310 3.24 31.95 -19.41
CA GLY A 310 3.40 33.26 -18.75
C GLY A 310 3.69 33.31 -17.24
N THR A 311 4.98 33.41 -16.90
CA THR A 311 5.62 33.88 -15.63
C THR A 311 5.31 35.35 -15.28
N PRO A 312 5.78 35.95 -14.13
CA PRO A 312 6.37 35.42 -12.87
C PRO A 312 5.82 36.12 -11.58
N THR A 313 6.15 35.65 -10.36
CA THR A 313 7.05 36.27 -9.35
C THR A 313 6.73 35.59 -7.99
N SER A 314 7.57 35.39 -6.98
CA SER A 314 9.01 35.51 -6.73
C SER A 314 9.25 34.85 -5.35
N ASN A 315 10.13 33.85 -5.27
CA ASN A 315 11.36 33.83 -4.46
C ASN A 315 11.28 33.39 -2.98
N LYS A 316 12.06 32.33 -2.71
CA LYS A 316 13.01 32.09 -1.59
C LYS A 316 12.43 31.54 -0.27
N ASP A 317 12.76 30.28 0.07
CA ASP A 317 13.94 29.81 0.86
C ASP A 317 13.78 30.13 2.36
N CYS A 318 14.13 29.35 3.39
CA CYS A 318 14.65 27.99 3.58
C CYS A 318 14.51 27.69 5.10
N ASN A 319 14.10 26.46 5.45
CA ASN A 319 14.56 25.56 6.53
C ASN A 319 15.33 26.06 7.78
N SER A 320 15.16 25.41 8.94
CA SER A 320 16.19 24.51 9.54
C SER A 320 15.85 23.87 10.91
N ASP A 321 15.18 22.72 10.91
CA ASP A 321 15.46 21.51 11.71
C ASP A 321 15.25 21.42 13.22
N THR A 322 14.64 20.29 13.57
CA THR A 322 14.62 19.55 14.86
C THR A 322 15.99 19.11 15.32
N PRO A 323 16.07 18.54 16.54
CA PRO A 323 15.94 17.08 16.57
C PRO A 323 15.34 16.43 17.84
N MET A 324 14.56 15.37 17.60
CA MET A 324 14.58 14.03 18.23
C MET A 324 14.03 13.81 19.67
N GLU A 325 13.03 12.94 19.86
CA GLU A 325 13.10 11.45 20.07
C GLU A 325 13.28 11.14 21.60
N ILE A 326 12.62 10.23 22.33
CA ILE A 326 12.43 8.76 22.22
C ILE A 326 11.39 8.28 23.29
N THR A 327 10.77 7.12 23.00
CA THR A 327 9.90 6.16 23.75
C THR A 327 10.28 5.81 25.22
N SER A 328 9.47 5.18 26.11
CA SER A 328 8.78 3.87 26.04
C SER A 328 8.02 3.51 27.37
N GLN A 329 7.15 2.47 27.33
CA GLN A 329 6.46 1.70 28.44
C GLN A 329 5.15 2.31 28.99
N ASP A 330 4.00 1.66 29.22
CA ASP A 330 3.51 0.27 29.44
C ASP A 330 2.02 0.20 28.91
N LEU A 331 1.32 -0.92 28.65
CA LEU A 331 0.57 -1.75 29.61
C LEU A 331 -0.29 -2.80 28.86
N THR A 332 -0.40 -3.98 29.45
CA THR A 332 -1.30 -5.10 29.14
C THR A 332 -2.73 -4.88 29.69
N ASP A 333 -3.73 -5.54 29.07
CA ASP A 333 -5.15 -5.75 29.47
C ASP A 333 -6.21 -4.93 28.71
N ASN A 334 -6.91 -5.57 27.76
CA ASN A 334 -8.14 -5.03 27.16
C ASN A 334 -9.38 -5.71 27.79
N PRO A 335 -10.19 -5.02 28.60
CA PRO A 335 -11.44 -5.55 29.11
C PRO A 335 -12.54 -5.49 28.03
N VAL A 336 -13.45 -6.47 28.03
CA VAL A 336 -14.66 -6.47 27.19
C VAL A 336 -15.49 -5.21 27.52
N VAL A 337 -15.56 -4.27 26.59
CA VAL A 337 -16.23 -2.98 26.76
C VAL A 337 -17.74 -3.19 26.70
N THR A 338 -18.45 -2.90 27.81
CA THR A 338 -19.92 -2.96 27.86
C THR A 338 -20.49 -1.58 27.51
N LEU A 339 -21.17 -1.44 26.38
CA LEU A 339 -21.87 -0.21 25.96
C LEU A 339 -23.13 0.04 26.81
N SER A 340 -23.52 1.30 27.01
CA SER A 340 -24.80 1.62 27.66
C SER A 340 -26.01 1.07 26.88
N THR A 341 -27.12 0.84 27.60
CA THR A 341 -28.35 0.32 26.99
C THR A 341 -28.89 1.29 25.94
N GLU A 342 -28.73 2.59 26.19
CA GLU A 342 -29.13 3.69 25.33
C GLU A 342 -28.33 3.69 24.02
N LEU A 343 -27.00 3.54 24.09
CA LEU A 343 -26.16 3.46 22.89
C LEU A 343 -26.42 2.17 22.11
N GLN A 344 -26.63 1.04 22.79
CA GLN A 344 -27.02 -0.21 22.14
C GLN A 344 -28.34 -0.08 21.36
N ALA A 345 -29.35 0.58 21.95
CA ALA A 345 -30.62 0.82 21.28
C ALA A 345 -30.46 1.75 20.05
N LEU A 346 -29.65 2.80 20.16
CA LEU A 346 -29.34 3.70 19.05
C LEU A 346 -28.63 2.98 17.89
N LEU A 347 -27.69 2.09 18.21
CA LEU A 347 -26.93 1.31 17.20
C LEU A 347 -27.73 0.16 16.59
N ALA A 348 -28.75 -0.35 17.29
CA ALA A 348 -29.68 -1.37 16.77
C ALA A 348 -30.64 -0.77 15.72
N GLU A 349 -31.11 0.46 15.94
CA GLU A 349 -32.01 1.19 15.03
C GLU A 349 -31.34 2.46 14.48
N ARG A 350 -30.32 2.27 13.64
CA ARG A 350 -29.49 3.37 13.12
C ARG A 350 -30.31 4.35 12.28
N PRO A 351 -30.41 5.63 12.69
CA PRO A 351 -31.07 6.63 11.87
C PRO A 351 -30.26 6.95 10.62
N LYS A 352 -30.97 7.17 9.51
CA LYS A 352 -30.38 7.60 8.24
C LYS A 352 -30.35 9.12 8.18
N LEU A 353 -29.24 9.69 8.64
CA LEU A 353 -29.10 11.14 8.86
C LEU A 353 -28.39 11.86 7.71
N HIS A 354 -27.64 11.15 6.87
CA HIS A 354 -26.82 11.70 5.80
C HIS A 354 -27.44 11.42 4.43
N LYS A 355 -27.00 12.15 3.40
CA LYS A 355 -27.29 11.83 2.01
C LYS A 355 -26.02 11.34 1.33
N ASP A 356 -26.12 10.25 0.57
CA ASP A 356 -25.02 9.80 -0.27
C ASP A 356 -24.90 10.64 -1.56
N ARG A 357 -23.97 10.25 -2.45
CA ARG A 357 -23.75 10.94 -3.73
C ARG A 357 -24.94 10.89 -4.69
N ASN A 358 -25.84 9.93 -4.51
CA ASN A 358 -27.06 9.77 -5.29
C ASN A 358 -28.25 10.51 -4.65
N GLY A 359 -28.06 11.06 -3.44
CA GLY A 359 -29.10 11.74 -2.68
C GLY A 359 -29.91 10.82 -1.77
N ASP A 360 -29.57 9.52 -1.71
CA ASP A 360 -30.24 8.53 -0.88
C ASP A 360 -29.87 8.72 0.59
N LEU A 361 -30.83 8.48 1.48
CA LEU A 361 -30.59 8.59 2.92
C LEU A 361 -29.75 7.40 3.42
N VAL A 362 -28.62 7.71 4.06
CA VAL A 362 -27.64 6.77 4.61
C VAL A 362 -27.28 7.12 6.05
N SER A 363 -26.67 6.17 6.76
CA SER A 363 -26.19 6.35 8.13
C SER A 363 -24.67 6.29 8.11
N TYR A 364 -24.03 7.46 8.01
CA TYR A 364 -22.60 7.58 8.28
C TYR A 364 -22.42 7.84 9.78
N GLN A 365 -21.42 7.20 10.37
CA GLN A 365 -21.13 7.32 11.80
C GLN A 365 -19.65 7.15 12.06
N ALA A 366 -19.21 7.79 13.14
CA ALA A 366 -18.01 7.42 13.85
C ALA A 366 -18.00 5.92 14.21
N SER A 367 -16.80 5.37 14.39
CA SER A 367 -16.62 3.98 14.81
C SER A 367 -17.35 3.70 16.14
N GLU A 368 -17.78 2.45 16.35
CA GLU A 368 -18.48 2.06 17.58
C GLU A 368 -17.56 2.23 18.80
N GLU A 369 -16.25 2.13 18.62
CA GLU A 369 -15.24 2.39 19.63
C GLU A 369 -15.15 3.87 20.01
N VAL A 370 -15.26 4.79 19.04
CA VAL A 370 -15.37 6.24 19.30
C VAL A 370 -16.66 6.54 20.06
N LEU A 371 -17.79 6.00 19.59
CA LEU A 371 -19.08 6.18 20.27
C LEU A 371 -19.07 5.60 21.69
N GLY A 372 -18.46 4.43 21.87
CA GLY A 372 -18.27 3.80 23.17
C GLY A 372 -17.28 4.56 24.07
N PHE A 373 -16.32 5.29 23.51
CA PHE A 373 -15.48 6.21 24.27
C PHE A 373 -16.31 7.41 24.75
N ILE A 374 -17.06 8.05 23.85
CA ILE A 374 -17.95 9.18 24.17
C ILE A 374 -18.95 8.78 25.26
N ASP A 375 -19.60 7.63 25.12
CA ASP A 375 -20.58 7.12 26.07
C ASP A 375 -20.02 6.94 27.49
N ARG A 376 -18.74 6.56 27.61
CA ARG A 376 -18.07 6.38 28.92
C ARG A 376 -17.60 7.67 29.56
N HIS A 377 -17.29 8.70 28.76
CA HIS A 377 -16.60 9.90 29.26
C HIS A 377 -17.47 11.15 29.30
N VAL A 378 -18.56 11.18 28.53
CA VAL A 378 -19.49 12.32 28.49
C VAL A 378 -20.62 12.13 29.50
N THR A 379 -20.93 13.20 30.21
CA THR A 379 -21.99 13.26 31.22
C THR A 379 -22.89 14.47 30.97
N GLU A 380 -23.96 14.59 31.76
CA GLU A 380 -24.88 15.75 31.69
C GLU A 380 -24.22 17.11 32.02
N ASN A 381 -23.06 17.07 32.68
CA ASN A 381 -22.26 18.24 33.04
C ASN A 381 -21.16 18.54 32.03
N SER A 382 -20.99 17.70 31.01
CA SER A 382 -19.97 17.88 29.99
C SER A 382 -20.39 18.96 28.98
N ARG A 383 -19.42 19.75 28.55
CA ARG A 383 -19.53 20.74 27.47
C ARG A 383 -18.72 20.27 26.28
N THR A 384 -19.37 20.07 25.14
CA THR A 384 -18.79 19.33 24.02
C THR A 384 -18.98 20.07 22.70
N LEU A 385 -18.11 19.81 21.73
CA LEU A 385 -18.22 20.35 20.38
C LEU A 385 -17.96 19.27 19.34
N GLU A 386 -18.72 19.30 18.25
CA GLU A 386 -18.49 18.46 17.08
C GLU A 386 -18.44 19.34 15.82
N THR A 387 -17.44 19.12 14.96
CA THR A 387 -17.53 19.52 13.55
C THR A 387 -18.07 18.34 12.76
N GLY A 388 -19.18 18.54 12.05
CA GLY A 388 -19.99 17.43 11.55
C GLY A 388 -21.23 17.18 12.41
N ALA A 389 -22.05 16.24 11.97
CA ALA A 389 -23.24 15.82 12.70
C ALA A 389 -23.62 14.39 12.34
N GLY A 390 -24.22 13.65 13.27
CA GLY A 390 -24.58 12.26 13.04
C GLY A 390 -25.13 11.52 14.26
N ILE A 391 -24.80 10.23 14.34
CA ILE A 391 -25.16 9.37 15.48
C ILE A 391 -24.49 9.87 16.76
N SER A 392 -23.25 10.36 16.66
CA SER A 392 -22.52 11.10 17.70
C SER A 392 -23.35 12.25 18.30
N THR A 393 -23.95 13.10 17.46
CA THR A 393 -24.80 14.22 17.92
C THR A 393 -26.00 13.75 18.73
N ILE A 394 -26.66 12.65 18.32
CA ILE A 394 -27.76 12.04 19.09
C ILE A 394 -27.23 11.46 20.40
N LEU A 395 -26.05 10.84 20.39
CA LEU A 395 -25.41 10.35 21.59
C LEU A 395 -25.13 11.49 22.59
N PHE A 396 -24.59 12.63 22.16
CA PHE A 396 -24.43 13.80 23.04
C PHE A 396 -25.78 14.27 23.64
N ALA A 397 -26.86 14.23 22.85
CA ALA A 397 -28.22 14.48 23.34
C ALA A 397 -28.65 13.48 24.43
N LEU A 398 -28.43 12.18 24.20
CA LEU A 398 -28.73 11.11 25.15
C LEU A 398 -27.93 11.25 26.46
N LYS A 399 -26.69 11.73 26.39
CA LYS A 399 -25.87 12.01 27.59
C LYS A 399 -26.29 13.30 28.31
N GLY A 400 -27.15 14.11 27.70
CA GLY A 400 -27.62 15.37 28.28
C GLY A 400 -26.54 16.45 28.41
N SER A 401 -25.46 16.34 27.64
CA SER A 401 -24.35 17.30 27.62
C SER A 401 -24.76 18.61 26.96
N GLU A 402 -24.14 19.72 27.37
CA GLU A 402 -24.16 20.95 26.56
C GLU A 402 -23.31 20.72 25.31
N HIS A 403 -23.92 20.78 24.12
CA HIS A 403 -23.27 20.34 22.88
C HIS A 403 -23.38 21.37 21.78
N ILE A 404 -22.24 21.77 21.21
CA ILE A 404 -22.18 22.65 20.03
C ILE A 404 -21.96 21.77 18.80
N CYS A 405 -22.93 21.77 17.88
CA CYS A 405 -22.86 20.98 16.65
C CYS A 405 -22.71 21.92 15.44
N ILE A 406 -21.54 21.89 14.79
CA ILE A 406 -21.26 22.72 13.61
C ILE A 406 -21.51 21.92 12.34
N VAL A 407 -22.55 22.32 11.60
CA VAL A 407 -23.05 21.54 10.47
C VAL A 407 -23.55 22.45 9.34
N PRO A 408 -23.15 22.24 8.08
CA PRO A 408 -23.50 23.16 6.99
C PRO A 408 -24.89 22.95 6.39
N GLY A 409 -25.61 21.87 6.74
CA GLY A 409 -26.85 21.46 6.09
C GLY A 409 -28.06 21.37 7.01
N GLN A 410 -29.08 22.21 6.77
CA GLN A 410 -30.31 22.26 7.58
C GLN A 410 -31.04 20.92 7.60
N GLY A 411 -31.10 20.22 6.47
CA GLY A 411 -31.81 18.95 6.40
C GLY A 411 -31.23 17.86 7.33
N GLN A 412 -29.95 17.95 7.71
CA GLN A 412 -29.35 17.03 8.67
C GLN A 412 -29.81 17.35 10.10
N ILE A 413 -29.87 18.64 10.46
CA ILE A 413 -30.44 19.11 11.73
C ILE A 413 -31.88 18.65 11.86
N ASP A 414 -32.70 18.85 10.84
CA ASP A 414 -34.13 18.48 10.85
C ASP A 414 -34.31 16.98 11.13
N ARG A 415 -33.49 16.12 10.51
CA ARG A 415 -33.52 14.67 10.70
C ARG A 415 -33.10 14.26 12.12
N ILE A 416 -32.07 14.91 12.67
CA ILE A 416 -31.62 14.66 14.05
C ILE A 416 -32.71 15.09 15.04
N GLN A 417 -33.26 16.29 14.90
CA GLN A 417 -34.31 16.82 15.77
C GLN A 417 -35.58 15.96 15.70
N HIS A 418 -35.99 15.54 14.50
CA HIS A 418 -37.14 14.65 14.32
C HIS A 418 -36.93 13.30 15.01
N TYR A 419 -35.75 12.69 14.83
CA TYR A 419 -35.41 11.43 15.53
C TYR A 419 -35.47 11.58 17.05
N CYS A 420 -34.90 12.67 17.59
CA CYS A 420 -34.93 12.96 19.01
C CYS A 420 -36.36 13.17 19.52
N GLN A 421 -37.20 13.91 18.79
CA GLN A 421 -38.59 14.16 19.14
C GLN A 421 -39.40 12.87 19.20
N ASP A 422 -39.29 12.01 18.18
CA ASP A 422 -40.00 10.74 18.10
C ASP A 422 -39.67 9.80 19.26
N ARG A 423 -38.43 9.85 19.75
CA ARG A 423 -37.93 9.01 20.85
C ARG A 423 -37.91 9.73 22.20
N ARG A 424 -38.46 10.93 22.30
CA ARG A 424 -38.49 11.77 23.51
C ARG A 424 -37.10 12.00 24.12
N ILE A 425 -36.09 12.13 23.26
CA ILE A 425 -34.73 12.53 23.64
C ILE A 425 -34.70 14.06 23.61
N SER A 426 -34.35 14.72 24.71
CA SER A 426 -34.22 16.19 24.72
C SER A 426 -33.01 16.62 23.90
N SER A 427 -33.23 17.53 22.95
CA SER A 427 -32.19 18.19 22.17
C SER A 427 -32.01 19.66 22.56
N ASP A 428 -32.58 20.09 23.70
CA ASP A 428 -32.63 21.51 24.10
C ASP A 428 -31.24 22.07 24.47
N LYS A 429 -30.31 21.18 24.82
CA LYS A 429 -28.91 21.50 25.11
C LYS A 429 -27.98 21.41 23.90
N ILE A 430 -28.53 21.17 22.70
CA ILE A 430 -27.75 21.20 21.46
C ILE A 430 -27.88 22.57 20.81
N ASP A 431 -26.75 23.25 20.68
CA ASP A 431 -26.60 24.47 19.91
C ASP A 431 -26.13 24.15 18.49
N PHE A 432 -27.05 24.20 17.53
CA PHE A 432 -26.74 23.94 16.12
C PHE A 432 -26.24 25.19 15.39
N GLN A 433 -25.02 25.13 14.88
CA GLN A 433 -24.39 26.19 14.12
C GLN A 433 -24.45 25.88 12.62
N LEU A 434 -25.44 26.44 11.92
CA LEU A 434 -25.76 26.14 10.51
C LEU A 434 -24.80 26.84 9.51
N LYS A 435 -23.51 26.53 9.55
CA LYS A 435 -22.49 26.96 8.56
C LYS A 435 -21.31 25.98 8.56
N ASN A 436 -20.37 26.15 7.63
CA ASN A 436 -19.11 25.41 7.65
C ASN A 436 -18.24 25.81 8.86
N SER A 437 -17.36 24.90 9.29
CA SER A 437 -16.49 25.08 10.46
C SER A 437 -15.48 26.20 10.30
N GLU A 438 -14.93 26.44 9.11
CA GLU A 438 -14.02 27.55 8.83
C GLU A 438 -14.67 28.93 8.97
N VAL A 439 -16.01 28.99 9.04
CA VAL A 439 -16.76 30.23 9.27
C VAL A 439 -17.13 30.39 10.74
N ILE A 440 -17.52 29.30 11.42
CA ILE A 440 -18.02 29.34 12.81
C ILE A 440 -16.88 29.37 13.81
N LEU A 441 -15.90 28.48 13.67
CA LEU A 441 -14.87 28.31 14.69
C LEU A 441 -14.05 29.58 14.98
N PRO A 442 -13.67 30.42 13.99
CA PRO A 442 -12.93 31.66 14.27
C PRO A 442 -13.71 32.71 15.08
N ILE A 443 -15.05 32.67 15.06
CA ILE A 443 -15.92 33.61 15.77
C ILE A 443 -16.62 32.99 16.99
N LEU A 444 -16.38 31.70 17.22
CA LEU A 444 -17.00 30.98 18.32
C LEU A 444 -16.45 31.52 19.65
N ASN A 445 -17.33 31.72 20.62
CA ASN A 445 -16.95 32.13 21.98
C ASN A 445 -17.34 31.04 22.98
N ALA A 446 -16.78 29.85 22.82
CA ALA A 446 -16.87 28.77 23.79
C ALA A 446 -15.73 28.87 24.81
N GLN A 447 -15.93 28.36 26.02
CA GLN A 447 -14.87 28.22 27.01
C GLN A 447 -15.03 26.89 27.72
N ASP A 448 -13.92 26.34 28.19
CA ASP A 448 -13.87 25.15 29.03
C ASP A 448 -14.60 23.92 28.45
N LEU A 449 -14.46 23.67 27.14
CA LEU A 449 -14.95 22.43 26.54
C LEU A 449 -14.23 21.23 27.15
N ASP A 450 -14.98 20.17 27.43
CA ASP A 450 -14.50 18.89 27.94
C ASP A 450 -14.07 17.95 26.81
N LEU A 451 -14.79 17.99 25.68
CA LEU A 451 -14.54 17.10 24.54
C LEU A 451 -14.81 17.81 23.21
N ILE A 452 -13.91 17.62 22.24
CA ILE A 452 -14.07 18.03 20.85
C ILE A 452 -14.00 16.79 19.96
N LEU A 453 -14.94 16.65 19.03
CA LEU A 453 -14.94 15.66 17.96
C LEU A 453 -14.76 16.36 16.60
N ILE A 454 -13.71 16.00 15.87
CA ILE A 454 -13.51 16.41 14.47
C ILE A 454 -13.99 15.25 13.58
N ASP A 455 -15.21 15.36 13.04
CA ASP A 455 -15.90 14.36 12.19
C ASP A 455 -16.68 15.06 11.05
N GLY A 456 -16.07 16.15 10.54
CA GLY A 456 -16.69 17.08 9.61
C GLY A 456 -16.21 16.89 8.17
N CYS A 457 -15.74 17.97 7.55
CA CYS A 457 -15.10 17.87 6.24
C CYS A 457 -13.62 17.46 6.42
N HIS A 458 -13.19 16.43 5.69
CA HIS A 458 -11.80 15.97 5.71
C HIS A 458 -10.97 16.44 4.51
N GLY A 459 -11.49 17.34 3.67
CA GLY A 459 -10.72 17.98 2.60
C GLY A 459 -9.62 18.88 3.14
N PHE A 460 -8.47 18.96 2.47
CA PHE A 460 -7.41 19.89 2.87
C PHE A 460 -7.88 21.35 2.68
N PRO A 461 -7.72 22.26 3.67
CA PRO A 461 -7.01 22.13 4.96
C PRO A 461 -7.95 21.98 6.19
N ILE A 462 -9.18 21.53 6.00
CA ILE A 462 -10.26 21.66 7.01
C ILE A 462 -9.94 21.01 8.36
N PRO A 463 -9.44 19.76 8.46
CA PRO A 463 -9.12 19.17 9.77
C PRO A 463 -8.12 20.00 10.60
N PHE A 464 -7.19 20.69 9.93
CA PHE A 464 -6.22 21.57 10.61
C PHE A 464 -6.88 22.86 11.09
N ILE A 465 -7.81 23.44 10.31
CA ILE A 465 -8.61 24.60 10.74
C ILE A 465 -9.47 24.22 11.93
N ASP A 466 -10.14 23.07 11.86
CA ASP A 466 -10.99 22.54 12.90
C ASP A 466 -10.20 22.35 14.20
N TRP A 467 -9.08 21.65 14.12
CA TRP A 467 -8.16 21.50 15.25
C TRP A 467 -7.70 22.86 15.79
N PHE A 468 -7.19 23.74 14.94
CA PHE A 468 -6.55 24.99 15.37
C PHE A 468 -7.51 25.89 16.15
N TYR A 469 -8.70 26.14 15.61
CA TYR A 469 -9.65 27.02 16.28
C TYR A 469 -10.42 26.31 17.39
N ALA A 470 -10.92 25.08 17.17
CA ALA A 470 -11.75 24.41 18.18
C ALA A 470 -10.95 24.14 19.46
N THR A 471 -9.70 23.69 19.35
CA THR A 471 -8.89 23.34 20.51
C THR A 471 -8.46 24.54 21.35
N SER A 472 -8.59 25.77 20.84
CA SER A 472 -8.42 26.98 21.65
C SER A 472 -9.46 27.10 22.78
N HIS A 473 -10.63 26.46 22.61
CA HIS A 473 -11.72 26.39 23.58
C HIS A 473 -11.67 25.14 24.48
N LEU A 474 -10.79 24.18 24.17
CA LEU A 474 -10.60 22.95 24.94
C LEU A 474 -9.81 23.23 26.22
N LYS A 475 -10.34 22.82 27.37
CA LYS A 475 -9.65 23.00 28.66
C LYS A 475 -8.44 22.08 28.79
N LYS A 476 -7.61 22.35 29.81
CA LYS A 476 -6.59 21.38 30.23
C LYS A 476 -7.26 20.09 30.69
N ASP A 477 -6.69 18.96 30.28
CA ASP A 477 -7.21 17.60 30.46
C ASP A 477 -8.48 17.30 29.65
N GLY A 478 -8.91 18.23 28.78
CA GLY A 478 -9.99 18.00 27.81
C GLY A 478 -9.56 17.04 26.70
N ILE A 479 -10.54 16.38 26.09
CA ILE A 479 -10.35 15.35 25.08
C ILE A 479 -10.57 15.91 23.67
N LEU A 480 -9.67 15.58 22.76
CA LEU A 480 -9.83 15.77 21.32
C LEU A 480 -9.94 14.41 20.65
N ILE A 481 -10.99 14.20 19.87
CA ILE A 481 -11.16 13.04 19.01
C ILE A 481 -10.98 13.51 17.57
N VAL A 482 -10.04 12.91 16.86
CA VAL A 482 -9.86 13.09 15.41
C VAL A 482 -10.41 11.85 14.74
N ASP A 483 -11.55 11.97 14.05
CA ASP A 483 -12.11 10.89 13.25
C ASP A 483 -11.50 10.85 11.84
N ASP A 484 -11.74 9.76 11.13
CA ASP A 484 -11.25 9.49 9.78
C ASP A 484 -9.71 9.59 9.62
N THR A 485 -8.95 9.09 10.59
CA THR A 485 -7.47 9.06 10.53
C THR A 485 -6.92 8.17 9.42
N GLN A 486 -7.76 7.34 8.77
CA GLN A 486 -7.38 6.62 7.55
C GLN A 486 -7.28 7.53 6.32
N ILE A 487 -7.86 8.74 6.37
CA ILE A 487 -7.76 9.76 5.33
C ILE A 487 -6.48 10.58 5.58
N TRP A 488 -5.75 10.91 4.51
CA TRP A 488 -4.42 11.55 4.60
C TRP A 488 -4.39 12.82 5.48
N THR A 489 -5.37 13.71 5.36
CA THR A 489 -5.44 14.94 6.18
C THR A 489 -5.60 14.63 7.67
N GLY A 490 -6.42 13.63 8.01
CA GLY A 490 -6.56 13.13 9.38
C GLY A 490 -5.29 12.44 9.88
N ALA A 491 -4.61 11.65 9.03
CA ALA A 491 -3.34 11.03 9.34
C ALA A 491 -2.24 12.05 9.65
N VAL A 492 -2.10 13.10 8.83
CA VAL A 492 -1.13 14.18 9.05
C VAL A 492 -1.44 14.95 10.33
N LEU A 493 -2.72 15.25 10.62
CA LEU A 493 -3.10 15.89 11.88
C LEU A 493 -2.77 14.98 13.09
N LYS A 494 -3.03 13.67 12.99
CA LYS A 494 -2.65 12.69 14.02
C LYS A 494 -1.14 12.67 14.25
N GLU A 495 -0.33 12.64 13.19
CA GLU A 495 1.14 12.65 13.30
C GLU A 495 1.65 13.94 13.93
N TYR A 496 1.09 15.08 13.54
CA TYR A 496 1.34 16.36 14.20
C TYR A 496 1.03 16.25 15.70
N LEU A 497 -0.19 15.86 16.09
CA LEU A 497 -0.58 15.73 17.50
C LEU A 497 0.31 14.76 18.30
N LEU A 498 0.75 13.64 17.71
CA LEU A 498 1.65 12.67 18.35
C LEU A 498 3.05 13.24 18.63
N SER A 499 3.48 14.21 17.84
CA SER A 499 4.82 14.82 17.96
C SER A 499 4.84 16.04 18.89
N GLU A 500 3.68 16.57 19.26
CA GLU A 500 3.57 17.86 19.95
C GLU A 500 3.37 17.65 21.48
N PRO A 501 4.18 18.28 22.34
CA PRO A 501 4.19 18.02 23.78
C PRO A 501 2.94 18.49 24.52
N GLU A 502 2.09 19.28 23.87
CA GLU A 502 0.82 19.74 24.43
C GLU A 502 -0.29 18.68 24.36
N TRP A 503 -0.04 17.55 23.71
CA TRP A 503 -1.01 16.47 23.49
C TRP A 503 -0.49 15.14 24.00
N GLU A 504 -1.37 14.37 24.63
CA GLU A 504 -1.13 12.99 25.06
C GLU A 504 -2.08 12.07 24.29
N LEU A 505 -1.57 11.02 23.65
CA LEU A 505 -2.43 9.99 23.06
C LEU A 505 -3.11 9.17 24.17
N VAL A 506 -4.43 9.24 24.24
CA VAL A 506 -5.24 8.49 25.21
C VAL A 506 -5.59 7.11 24.67
N GLN A 507 -6.02 7.05 23.41
CA GLN A 507 -6.40 5.81 22.76
C GLN A 507 -6.25 5.95 21.24
N ASP A 508 -5.65 4.95 20.61
CA ASP A 508 -5.62 4.83 19.15
C ASP A 508 -6.63 3.78 18.69
N ILE A 509 -7.58 4.18 17.83
CA ILE A 509 -8.62 3.32 17.27
C ILE A 509 -8.25 3.10 15.79
N ALA A 510 -7.12 2.44 15.57
CA ALA A 510 -6.56 2.29 14.24
C ALA A 510 -7.43 1.38 13.34
N PRO A 511 -7.62 1.72 12.05
CA PRO A 511 -7.11 2.92 11.37
C PRO A 511 -8.07 4.13 11.45
N ARG A 512 -9.20 4.02 12.15
CA ARG A 512 -10.36 4.91 12.00
C ARG A 512 -10.25 6.25 12.71
N ALA A 513 -9.77 6.28 13.96
CA ALA A 513 -9.73 7.49 14.76
C ALA A 513 -8.59 7.50 15.78
N SER A 514 -8.26 8.68 16.29
CA SER A 514 -7.32 8.82 17.42
C SER A 514 -7.83 9.83 18.45
N ILE A 515 -7.62 9.50 19.72
CA ILE A 515 -8.12 10.26 20.87
C ILE A 515 -6.94 10.81 21.66
N PHE A 516 -6.93 12.12 21.86
CA PHE A 516 -5.87 12.86 22.54
C PHE A 516 -6.40 13.62 23.75
N ARG A 517 -5.57 13.77 24.79
CA ARG A 517 -5.80 14.67 25.92
C ARG A 517 -4.93 15.91 25.76
N LYS A 518 -5.53 17.09 25.96
CA LYS A 518 -4.80 18.36 25.94
C LYS A 518 -4.13 18.60 27.29
N LEU A 519 -2.81 18.66 27.33
CA LEU A 519 -2.03 18.76 28.58
C LEU A 519 -1.90 20.19 29.11
N GLN A 520 -2.17 21.19 28.27
CA GLN A 520 -2.04 22.62 28.60
C GLN A 520 -3.31 23.38 28.24
N ALA A 521 -3.77 24.28 29.12
CA ALA A 521 -4.99 25.04 28.84
C ALA A 521 -4.85 25.98 27.64
N LYS A 522 -3.68 26.61 27.50
CA LYS A 522 -3.34 27.51 26.38
C LYS A 522 -2.13 26.95 25.67
N ILE A 523 -2.27 26.72 24.37
CA ILE A 523 -1.18 26.37 23.47
C ILE A 523 -0.81 27.67 22.77
N ARG A 524 0.44 28.12 22.92
CA ARG A 524 0.94 29.29 22.20
C ARG A 524 1.17 28.93 20.74
N THR A 525 1.03 29.89 19.84
CA THR A 525 1.56 29.74 18.48
C THR A 525 3.07 29.56 18.58
N LYS A 526 3.57 28.51 17.93
CA LYS A 526 4.99 28.15 17.88
C LYS A 526 5.55 28.53 16.51
N GLU A 527 6.77 29.04 16.48
CA GLU A 527 7.52 29.18 15.23
C GLU A 527 7.96 27.79 14.72
N TRP A 528 8.39 27.70 13.47
CA TRP A 528 8.72 26.43 12.82
C TRP A 528 9.83 25.65 13.56
N ASP A 529 10.76 26.36 14.22
CA ASP A 529 11.86 25.83 15.03
C ASP A 529 11.44 25.46 16.46
N GLU A 530 10.17 25.67 16.82
CA GLU A 530 9.61 25.30 18.10
C GLU A 530 8.59 24.15 17.97
N GLN A 531 8.28 23.73 16.74
CA GLN A 531 7.34 22.65 16.42
C GLN A 531 8.08 21.35 16.09
N PRO A 532 8.19 20.38 17.03
CA PRO A 532 8.89 19.11 16.79
C PRO A 532 8.49 18.42 15.48
N TYR A 533 7.21 18.51 15.10
CA TYR A 533 6.72 17.99 13.83
C TYR A 533 7.46 18.56 12.61
N VAL A 534 7.53 19.89 12.51
CA VAL A 534 8.10 20.62 11.36
C VAL A 534 9.60 20.48 11.34
N GLN A 535 10.18 20.71 12.50
CA GLN A 535 11.55 20.45 12.82
C GLN A 535 11.95 19.03 12.27
N LEU A 536 11.18 17.96 12.57
CA LEU A 536 11.57 16.58 12.23
C LEU A 536 11.63 16.40 10.72
N ALA A 537 10.62 16.90 10.04
CA ALA A 537 10.57 16.92 8.58
C ALA A 537 11.77 17.66 7.97
N ASP A 538 12.15 18.77 8.58
CA ASP A 538 13.26 19.58 8.08
C ASP A 538 14.61 18.91 8.32
N SER A 539 14.84 18.27 9.49
CA SER A 539 16.10 17.55 9.75
C SER A 539 16.35 16.43 8.75
N VAL A 540 15.28 15.76 8.33
CA VAL A 540 15.32 14.80 7.22
C VAL A 540 15.70 15.51 5.91
N PHE A 541 15.11 16.68 5.64
CA PHE A 541 15.43 17.49 4.46
C PHE A 541 16.88 17.98 4.43
N GLN A 542 17.43 18.50 5.53
CA GLN A 542 18.79 19.01 5.59
C GLN A 542 19.83 17.88 5.61
N THR A 543 19.53 16.77 6.28
CA THR A 543 20.41 15.58 6.24
C THR A 543 20.50 15.05 4.81
N ARG A 544 19.36 14.99 4.12
CA ARG A 544 19.32 14.72 2.69
C ARG A 544 20.18 15.72 1.94
N SER A 545 19.90 17.03 2.03
CA SER A 545 20.64 18.13 1.36
C SER A 545 22.15 18.09 1.60
N LYS A 546 22.61 17.80 2.82
CA LYS A 546 24.04 17.65 3.15
C LYS A 546 24.67 16.45 2.46
N LEU A 547 23.98 15.31 2.42
CA LEU A 547 24.43 14.15 1.65
C LEU A 547 24.49 14.48 0.15
N GLU A 548 23.52 15.24 -0.35
CA GLU A 548 23.48 15.69 -1.75
C GLU A 548 24.70 16.56 -2.12
N ASN A 549 25.08 17.48 -1.23
CA ASN A 549 26.23 18.37 -1.42
C ASN A 549 27.59 17.68 -1.19
N GLN A 550 27.71 16.80 -0.18
CA GLN A 550 28.94 16.05 0.08
C GLN A 550 29.26 15.05 -1.04
N LEU A 551 28.25 14.46 -1.66
CA LEU A 551 28.41 13.61 -2.84
C LEU A 551 28.84 14.40 -4.09
N ALA A 552 28.61 15.71 -4.13
CA ALA A 552 29.02 16.58 -5.24
C ALA A 552 30.47 17.09 -5.11
N ASP A 553 30.98 17.30 -3.90
CA ASP A 553 32.37 17.75 -3.67
C ASP A 553 33.42 16.62 -3.79
N TRP A 554 32.98 15.36 -3.77
CA TRP A 554 33.86 14.17 -3.82
C TRP A 554 34.26 13.70 -5.24
N GLU A 555 33.95 14.45 -6.29
CA GLU A 555 34.39 14.17 -7.67
C GLU A 555 35.88 14.51 -7.95
N THR A 556 36.81 14.18 -7.04
CA THR A 556 38.25 14.02 -7.36
C THR A 556 38.76 12.64 -6.90
N GLY A 557 38.42 11.66 -7.72
CA GLY A 557 38.37 10.23 -7.39
C GLY A 557 39.69 9.44 -7.35
N ALA A 558 40.72 9.88 -6.63
CA ALA A 558 41.90 9.03 -6.39
C ALA A 558 42.17 8.75 -4.90
N GLN A 559 41.74 9.63 -4.00
CA GLN A 559 41.97 9.49 -2.56
C GLN A 559 40.82 8.78 -1.83
N LEU A 560 39.60 8.82 -2.41
CA LEU A 560 38.37 8.26 -1.86
C LEU A 560 38.37 6.75 -1.65
N ALA A 561 38.97 5.96 -2.55
CA ALA A 561 38.90 4.50 -2.43
C ALA A 561 39.66 3.98 -1.19
N GLN A 562 40.73 4.67 -0.80
CA GLN A 562 41.59 4.27 0.31
C GLN A 562 41.09 4.82 1.65
N GLU A 563 40.57 6.05 1.67
CA GLU A 563 39.98 6.66 2.87
C GLU A 563 38.58 6.11 3.18
N ASN A 564 37.75 5.75 2.19
CA ASN A 564 36.44 5.11 2.43
C ASN A 564 36.57 3.71 3.03
N ALA A 565 37.58 2.95 2.61
CA ALA A 565 37.85 1.65 3.21
C ALA A 565 38.30 1.79 4.67
N ALA A 566 39.14 2.79 4.97
CA ALA A 566 39.59 3.07 6.33
C ALA A 566 38.44 3.60 7.22
N MET A 567 37.60 4.50 6.69
CA MET A 567 36.50 5.13 7.42
C MET A 567 35.31 4.19 7.62
N SER A 568 35.04 3.27 6.67
CA SER A 568 34.06 2.20 6.86
C SER A 568 34.53 1.20 7.94
N LEU A 569 35.83 0.88 7.98
CA LEU A 569 36.41 0.03 9.02
C LEU A 569 36.36 0.70 10.41
N GLU A 570 36.60 2.01 10.47
CA GLU A 570 36.54 2.80 11.69
C GLU A 570 35.08 2.99 12.16
N LEU A 571 34.12 3.15 11.24
CA LEU A 571 32.68 3.15 11.52
C LEU A 571 32.19 1.80 12.06
N ASP A 572 32.67 0.69 11.50
CA ASP A 572 32.34 -0.65 11.99
C ASP A 572 32.97 -0.91 13.37
N CYS A 573 34.19 -0.41 13.60
CA CYS A 573 34.85 -0.46 14.90
C CYS A 573 34.10 0.37 15.95
N LEU A 574 33.73 1.61 15.63
CA LEU A 574 32.93 2.50 16.48
C LEU A 574 31.53 1.95 16.71
N ARG A 575 30.90 1.30 15.72
CA ARG A 575 29.62 0.58 15.90
C ARG A 575 29.79 -0.62 16.82
N GLY A 576 30.88 -1.37 16.70
CA GLY A 576 31.24 -2.44 17.63
C GLY A 576 31.44 -1.93 19.06
N GLU A 577 32.11 -0.80 19.24
CA GLU A 577 32.29 -0.14 20.54
C GLU A 577 30.98 0.42 21.10
N ILE A 578 30.10 0.99 20.27
CA ILE A 578 28.77 1.48 20.66
C ILE A 578 27.87 0.31 21.07
N VAL A 579 27.91 -0.80 20.35
CA VAL A 579 27.18 -2.03 20.71
C VAL A 579 27.76 -2.63 22.00
N ALA A 580 29.08 -2.64 22.16
CA ALA A 580 29.74 -3.06 23.39
C ALA A 580 29.44 -2.13 24.58
N MET A 581 29.34 -0.82 24.36
CA MET A 581 28.92 0.17 25.38
C MET A 581 27.45 -0.02 25.76
N LYS A 582 26.54 -0.22 24.79
CA LYS A 582 25.11 -0.46 25.04
C LYS A 582 24.82 -1.81 25.71
N THR A 583 25.73 -2.77 25.60
CA THR A 583 25.63 -4.10 26.24
C THR A 583 26.48 -4.24 27.51
N SER A 584 27.36 -3.28 27.80
CA SER A 584 28.25 -3.26 28.96
C SER A 584 27.49 -3.17 30.29
N LYS A 585 28.00 -3.89 31.31
CA LYS A 585 27.51 -3.82 32.70
C LYS A 585 27.54 -2.40 33.26
N PHE A 586 28.45 -1.53 32.81
CA PHE A 586 28.51 -0.12 33.23
C PHE A 586 27.33 0.71 32.71
N TRP A 587 26.82 0.42 31.51
CA TRP A 587 25.65 1.11 30.95
C TRP A 587 24.37 0.71 31.67
N LYS A 588 24.20 -0.58 31.98
CA LYS A 588 23.09 -1.07 32.82
C LYS A 588 23.15 -0.54 34.26
N LEU A 589 24.35 -0.36 34.83
CA LEU A 589 24.56 0.29 36.13
C LEU A 589 24.22 1.79 36.10
N ARG A 590 24.52 2.48 35.00
CA ARG A 590 24.16 3.90 34.80
C ARG A 590 22.65 4.08 34.66
N GLU A 591 21.98 3.25 33.85
CA GLU A 591 20.51 3.19 33.73
C GLU A 591 19.85 2.92 35.09
N ALA A 592 20.32 1.90 35.83
CA ALA A 592 19.83 1.60 37.17
C ALA A 592 20.06 2.76 38.16
N TRP A 593 21.19 3.48 38.07
CA TRP A 593 21.48 4.66 38.88
C TRP A 593 20.55 5.84 38.57
N PHE A 594 20.23 6.10 37.29
CA PHE A 594 19.27 7.15 36.92
C PHE A 594 17.83 6.80 37.29
N SER A 595 17.43 5.53 37.19
CA SER A 595 16.14 5.03 37.70
C SER A 595 16.05 5.13 39.22
N LEU A 596 17.13 4.83 39.96
CA LEU A 596 17.22 5.03 41.41
C LEU A 596 17.15 6.53 41.78
N LYS A 597 17.78 7.40 40.99
CA LYS A 597 17.74 8.86 41.20
C LYS A 597 16.32 9.44 40.98
N ARG A 598 15.52 8.89 40.05
CA ARG A 598 14.09 9.22 39.85
C ARG A 598 13.22 8.76 41.03
N LEU A 599 13.51 7.59 41.60
CA LEU A 599 12.74 7.03 42.72
C LEU A 599 12.97 7.79 44.04
N VAL A 600 14.17 8.32 44.27
CA VAL A 600 14.52 8.92 45.58
C VAL A 600 14.23 10.43 45.66
N LYS A 601 13.68 11.08 44.62
CA LYS A 601 13.47 12.55 44.57
C LYS A 601 14.66 13.34 45.14
N LEU A 602 15.89 12.94 44.78
CA LEU A 602 17.06 13.73 45.13
C LEU A 602 17.14 14.91 44.17
N GLU A 603 16.41 15.97 44.53
CA GLU A 603 16.61 17.30 43.97
C GLU A 603 18.03 17.77 44.26
N LYS A 604 18.76 18.05 43.18
CA LYS A 604 19.59 19.23 43.03
C LYS A 604 19.70 19.58 41.56
#